data_AF-A0AAU5ZJK6-F1
#
_entry.id   AF-A0AAU5ZJK6-F1
#
_cell.length_a   1.000
_cell.length_b   1.000
_cell.length_c   1.000
_cell.angle_alpha   90.00
_cell.angle_beta   90.00
_cell.angle_gamma   90.00
#
_symmetry.space_group_name_H-M   'P 1'
#
loop_
_entity.id
_entity.type
_entity.pdbx_description
1 polymer ?
#
loop_
_entity_poly.entity_id
_entity_poly.type
_entity_poly.pdbx_seq_one_letter_code
_entity_poly.pdbx_strand_id
1 'polypeptide(L)' 'MTPWREAALGELCTCGRQAREVFVRADGDEIGYCGIPDGGAKSGPCPFCGLRRHSPGPCPRYTLRPPLTRDDSRPNGG' A
#
# COMPACT_ATOMS: atom_id res chain seq x y z
N MET A 1 4.08 22.51 -1.68
CA MET A 1 4.63 21.14 -1.49
C MET A 1 3.51 20.31 -0.90
N THR A 2 3.23 19.14 -1.47
CA THR A 2 2.29 18.20 -0.85
C THR A 2 2.87 17.79 0.50
N PRO A 3 2.13 17.94 1.62
CA PRO A 3 2.62 17.47 2.90
C PRO A 3 2.91 15.98 2.81
N TRP A 4 4.11 15.60 3.25
CA TRP A 4 4.54 14.21 3.31
C TRP A 4 5.17 13.92 4.67
N ARG A 5 5.12 12.66 5.08
CA ARG A 5 5.80 12.15 6.27
C ARG A 5 6.46 10.81 5.97
N GLU A 6 7.38 10.40 6.83
CA GLU A 6 7.92 9.05 6.80
C GLU A 6 6.81 8.03 7.07
N ALA A 7 6.87 6.91 6.35
CA ALA A 7 5.92 5.82 6.53
C ALA A 7 6.28 5.00 7.78
N ALA A 8 5.26 4.64 8.55
CA ALA A 8 5.38 3.71 9.66
C ALA A 8 5.44 2.26 9.16
N LEU A 9 5.94 1.37 10.02
CA LEU A 9 5.93 -0.07 9.74
C LEU A 9 4.49 -0.57 9.51
N GLY A 10 4.30 -1.32 8.43
CA GLY A 10 2.97 -1.84 8.04
C GLY A 10 2.15 -0.87 7.18
N GLU A 11 2.62 0.35 6.94
CA GLU A 11 2.02 1.22 5.93
C GLU A 11 2.41 0.77 4.53
N LEU A 12 1.42 0.62 3.67
CA LEU A 12 1.59 0.06 2.33
C LEU A 12 1.49 1.13 1.28
N CYS A 13 2.36 1.02 0.29
CA CYS A 13 2.21 1.69 -0.98
C CYS A 13 1.04 1.10 -1.75
N THR A 14 0.48 1.86 -2.70
CA THR A 14 -0.56 1.40 -3.65
C THR A 14 -0.17 0.18 -4.48
N CYS A 15 1.09 -0.23 -4.42
CA CYS A 15 1.65 -1.45 -5.00
C CYS A 15 1.73 -2.64 -4.03
N GLY A 16 1.26 -2.50 -2.79
CA GLY A 16 1.29 -3.54 -1.75
C GLY A 16 2.63 -3.69 -1.00
N ARG A 17 3.70 -3.00 -1.44
CA ARG A 17 4.98 -2.98 -0.71
C ARG A 17 4.93 -2.02 0.46
N GLN A 18 5.80 -2.22 1.45
CA GLN A 18 6.09 -1.24 2.50
C GLN A 18 6.32 0.16 1.90
N ALA A 19 5.53 1.14 2.33
CA ALA A 19 5.75 2.54 2.03
C ALA A 19 7.01 3.05 2.73
N ARG A 20 7.68 4.02 2.11
CA ARG A 20 8.79 4.77 2.70
C ARG A 20 8.32 6.18 3.06
N GLU A 21 7.43 6.71 2.23
CA GLU A 21 6.85 8.04 2.38
C GLU A 21 5.32 7.92 2.32
N VAL A 22 4.63 8.78 3.05
CA VAL A 22 3.17 8.93 2.99
C VAL A 22 2.87 10.35 2.58
N PHE A 23 2.14 10.51 1.48
CA PHE A 23 1.67 11.78 0.98
C PHE A 23 0.25 12.02 1.44
N VAL A 24 -0.01 13.21 1.97
CA VAL A 24 -1.36 13.64 2.33
C VAL A 24 -1.94 14.42 1.15
N ARG A 25 -3.02 13.89 0.57
CA ARG A 25 -3.74 14.53 -0.53
C ARG A 25 -4.55 15.73 -0.03
N ALA A 26 -5.00 16.57 -0.96
CA ALA A 26 -5.76 17.77 -0.64
C ALA A 26 -7.09 17.47 0.07
N ASP A 27 -7.66 16.29 -0.16
CA ASP A 27 -8.86 15.75 0.47
C ASP A 27 -8.61 15.11 1.84
N GLY A 28 -7.36 15.10 2.31
CA GLY A 28 -6.96 14.50 3.60
C GLY A 28 -6.58 13.03 3.52
N ASP A 29 -6.81 12.36 2.38
CA ASP A 29 -6.41 10.97 2.18
C ASP A 29 -4.88 10.79 2.20
N GLU A 30 -4.43 9.76 2.90
CA GLU A 30 -3.03 9.41 2.99
C GLU A 30 -2.66 8.29 2.01
N ILE A 31 -1.62 8.51 1.20
CA ILE A 31 -1.13 7.53 0.23
C ILE A 31 0.33 7.18 0.47
N GLY A 32 0.60 5.87 0.60
CA GLY A 32 1.93 5.33 0.72
C GLY A 32 2.65 5.28 -0.62
N TYR A 33 3.93 5.60 -0.58
CA TYR A 33 4.85 5.54 -1.70
C TYR A 33 6.11 4.78 -1.31
N CYS A 34 6.47 3.79 -2.12
CA CYS A 34 7.62 2.91 -1.86
C CYS A 34 8.92 3.37 -2.55
N GLY A 35 8.96 4.55 -3.17
CA GLY A 35 10.12 5.02 -3.95
C GLY A 35 10.14 4.56 -5.41
N ILE A 36 9.14 3.80 -5.86
CA ILE A 36 9.06 3.27 -7.23
C ILE A 36 8.00 4.07 -8.01
N PRO A 37 8.40 4.89 -9.01
CA PRO A 37 7.52 5.87 -9.64
C PRO A 37 6.41 5.24 -10.48
N ASP A 38 6.60 4.01 -10.99
CA ASP A 38 5.54 3.29 -11.68
C ASP A 38 4.46 2.71 -10.74
N GLY A 39 4.64 2.87 -9.42
CA GLY A 39 3.74 2.33 -8.40
C GLY A 39 3.68 0.81 -8.44
N GLY A 40 4.74 0.13 -8.88
CA GLY A 40 4.72 -1.31 -9.10
C GLY A 40 3.79 -1.73 -10.24
N ALA A 41 3.75 -0.97 -11.33
CA ALA A 41 3.11 -1.36 -12.59
C ALA A 41 3.59 -2.71 -13.10
N LYS A 42 4.81 -3.11 -12.73
CA LYS A 42 5.41 -4.40 -13.07
C LYS A 42 5.21 -5.49 -12.01
N SER A 43 4.49 -5.22 -10.91
CA SER A 43 4.38 -6.14 -9.76
C SER A 43 3.30 -7.22 -9.90
N GLY A 44 2.69 -7.40 -11.09
CA GLY A 44 1.66 -8.42 -11.32
C GLY A 44 0.22 -7.95 -11.01
N PRO A 45 -0.70 -8.84 -10.63
CA PRO A 45 -2.08 -8.47 -10.31
C PRO A 45 -2.14 -7.52 -9.11
N CYS A 46 -3.24 -6.79 -8.97
CA CYS A 46 -3.42 -5.85 -7.88
C CYS A 46 -3.38 -6.58 -6.52
N PRO A 47 -2.49 -6.20 -5.59
CA PRO A 47 -2.34 -6.92 -4.33
C PRO A 47 -3.51 -6.71 -3.35
N PHE A 48 -4.41 -5.75 -3.61
CA PHE A 48 -5.54 -5.43 -2.74
C PHE A 48 -6.84 -6.14 -3.14
N CYS A 49 -7.05 -6.37 -4.44
CA CYS A 49 -8.27 -7.01 -4.95
C CYS A 49 -8.02 -8.31 -5.72
N GLY A 50 -6.76 -8.66 -6.01
CA GLY A 50 -6.38 -9.83 -6.81
C GLY A 50 -6.70 -9.70 -8.31
N LEU A 51 -7.32 -8.60 -8.74
CA LEU A 51 -7.72 -8.37 -10.14
C LEU A 51 -6.61 -7.66 -10.94
N ARG A 52 -6.95 -7.22 -12.14
CA ARG A 52 -6.09 -6.37 -12.97
C ARG A 52 -5.74 -5.09 -12.24
N ARG A 53 -4.57 -4.53 -12.55
CA ARG A 53 -4.12 -3.27 -11.95
C ARG A 53 -5.05 -2.12 -12.33
N HIS A 54 -5.39 -1.30 -11.33
CA HIS A 54 -6.22 -0.12 -11.52
C HIS A 54 -5.40 1.01 -12.15
N SER A 55 -5.95 1.63 -13.20
CA SER A 55 -5.41 2.81 -13.85
C SER A 55 -6.56 3.60 -14.48
N PRO A 56 -6.69 4.91 -14.23
CA PRO A 56 -5.87 5.73 -13.34
C PRO A 56 -6.23 5.53 -11.84
N GLY A 57 -5.24 5.64 -10.95
CA GLY A 57 -5.45 5.70 -9.50
C GLY A 57 -5.23 4.40 -8.72
N PRO A 58 -5.31 4.45 -7.37
CA PRO A 58 -5.16 3.30 -6.50
C PRO A 58 -6.34 2.33 -6.60
N CYS A 59 -6.17 1.12 -6.08
CA CYS A 59 -7.28 0.17 -5.96
C CYS A 59 -8.38 0.73 -5.04
N PRO A 60 -9.68 0.54 -5.33
CA PRO A 60 -10.75 0.91 -4.41
C PRO A 60 -10.71 0.18 -3.05
N ARG A 61 -9.98 -0.95 -2.99
CA ARG A 61 -9.73 -1.74 -1.76
C ARG A 61 -8.41 -1.34 -1.08
N TYR A 62 -7.69 -0.36 -1.63
CA TYR A 62 -6.46 0.13 -1.03
C TYR A 62 -6.76 0.76 0.32
N THR A 63 -5.96 0.37 1.31
CA THR A 63 -5.86 1.05 2.58
C THR A 63 -4.38 1.22 2.89
N LEU A 64 -4.00 2.40 3.38
CA LEU A 64 -2.62 2.68 3.78
C LEU A 64 -2.17 1.70 4.85
N ARG A 65 -3.03 1.46 5.84
CA ARG A 65 -2.83 0.46 6.88
C ARG A 65 -3.81 -0.67 6.63
N PRO A 66 -3.37 -1.83 6.10
CA PRO A 66 -4.23 -3.01 6.09
C PRO A 66 -4.72 -3.29 7.51
N PRO A 67 -5.94 -3.80 7.68
CA PRO A 67 -6.35 -4.31 8.98
C PRO A 67 -5.29 -5.30 9.44
N LEU A 68 -4.94 -5.27 10.74
CA LEU A 68 -4.06 -6.24 11.36
C LEU A 68 -4.74 -7.61 11.28
N THR A 69 -4.76 -8.22 10.10
CA THR A 69 -5.12 -9.62 9.95
C THR A 69 -4.00 -10.37 10.64
N ARG A 70 -4.33 -10.87 11.84
CA ARG A 70 -3.60 -11.87 12.60
C ARG A 70 -3.33 -13.08 11.70
N ASP A 71 -2.32 -13.00 10.86
CA ASP A 71 -1.73 -14.14 10.15
C ASP A 71 -0.22 -14.17 10.41
N ASP A 72 0.17 -13.81 11.64
CA ASP A 72 1.24 -14.50 12.36
C ASP A 72 0.57 -15.60 13.20
N SER A 73 -0.13 -16.50 12.51
CA SER A 73 -0.71 -17.71 13.09
C SER A 73 -0.30 -18.88 12.23
N ARG A 74 0.99 -18.99 11.97
CA ARG A 74 1.59 -20.29 11.70
C ARG A 74 1.87 -20.90 13.07
N PRO A 75 1.06 -21.85 13.59
CA PRO A 75 1.54 -22.66 14.69
C PRO A 75 2.77 -23.41 14.16
N ASN A 76 3.85 -23.38 14.93
CA ASN A 76 4.91 -24.37 14.82
C ASN A 76 4.24 -25.76 14.85
N GLY A 77 4.24 -26.49 13.73
CA GLY A 77 4.27 -27.95 13.76
C GLY A 77 5.74 -28.32 13.60
N GLY A 78 6.41 -28.96 14.55
CA GLY A 78 5.95 -30.01 15.45
C GLY A 78 6.62 -31.29 14.98
#